data_AF-A0A838GB15-F1
#
_entry.id   AF-A0A838GB15-F1
#
_cell.length_a   1.000
_cell.length_b   1.000
_cell.length_c   1.000
_cell.angle_alpha   90.00
_cell.angle_beta   90.00
_cell.angle_gamma   90.00
#
_symmetry.space_group_name_H-M   'P 1'
#
loop_
_entity.id
_entity.type
_entity.pdbx_description
1 polymer ?
#
loop_
_entity_poly.entity_id
_entity_poly.type
_entity_poly.pdbx_seq_one_letter_code
_entity_poly.pdbx_strand_id
1 'polypeptide(L)' 'MQRNQIVSDQTTLQTSIPGVFAAGDIATYPAKFKLIANGAGEAVTAVNHAVQYIDPSARLDAGHSTTIMEKREKTAAAV' A
#
# COMPACT_ATOMS: atom_id res chain seq x y z
N MET A 1 -3.27 -20.19 -13.66
CA MET A 1 -3.88 -18.84 -13.62
C MET A 1 -5.25 -18.95 -12.98
N GLN A 2 -5.50 -18.23 -11.90
CA GLN A 2 -6.85 -18.09 -11.35
C GLN A 2 -7.61 -17.11 -12.25
N ARG A 3 -8.74 -17.55 -12.83
CA ARG A 3 -9.55 -16.70 -13.72
C ARG A 3 -10.01 -15.45 -12.96
N ASN A 4 -9.84 -14.28 -13.58
CA ASN A 4 -10.30 -12.96 -13.11
C ASN A 4 -9.58 -12.41 -11.86
N GLN A 5 -8.32 -12.78 -11.64
CA GLN A 5 -7.49 -12.24 -10.58
C GLN A 5 -6.11 -11.85 -11.12
N ILE A 6 -5.48 -10.89 -10.47
CA ILE A 6 -4.16 -10.38 -10.81
C ILE A 6 -3.15 -11.03 -9.85
N VAL A 7 -2.19 -11.74 -10.42
CA VAL A 7 -1.06 -12.27 -9.65
C VAL A 7 -0.20 -11.09 -9.23
N SER A 8 0.02 -10.96 -7.92
CA SER A 8 0.87 -9.94 -7.33
C SER A 8 1.96 -10.58 -6.47
N ASP A 9 3.04 -9.86 -6.26
CA ASP A 9 4.03 -10.22 -5.25
C ASP A 9 3.42 -10.14 -3.84
N GLN A 10 3.79 -11.08 -2.96
CA GLN A 10 3.20 -11.17 -1.62
C GLN A 10 3.69 -10.07 -0.68
N THR A 11 4.87 -9.52 -0.92
CA THR A 11 5.49 -8.52 -0.03
C THR A 11 5.10 -7.10 -0.44
N THR A 12 5.21 -6.82 -1.73
CA THR A 12 5.06 -5.47 -2.30
C THR A 12 3.68 -5.23 -2.89
N LEU A 13 2.94 -6.30 -3.20
CA LEU A 13 1.68 -6.26 -3.94
C LEU A 13 1.80 -5.73 -5.36
N GLN A 14 3.02 -5.64 -5.89
CA GLN A 14 3.27 -5.26 -7.27
C GLN A 14 2.86 -6.39 -8.22
N THR A 15 2.26 -6.02 -9.35
CA THR A 15 1.89 -6.94 -10.41
C THR A 15 3.09 -7.22 -11.31
N SER A 16 2.89 -8.01 -12.37
CA SER A 16 3.90 -8.17 -13.44
C SER A 16 4.18 -6.88 -14.22
N ILE A 17 3.32 -5.86 -14.11
CA ILE A 17 3.52 -4.55 -14.71
C ILE A 17 4.18 -3.63 -13.67
N PRO A 18 5.40 -3.10 -13.94
CA PRO A 18 6.06 -2.16 -13.05
C PRO A 18 5.21 -0.93 -12.75
N GLY A 19 5.15 -0.54 -11.47
CA GLY A 19 4.35 0.60 -11.01
C GLY A 19 2.85 0.33 -10.89
N VAL A 20 2.38 -0.88 -11.22
CA VAL A 20 0.98 -1.30 -11.02
C VAL A 20 0.91 -2.27 -9.86
N PHE A 21 0.04 -1.97 -8.89
CA PHE A 21 -0.14 -2.73 -7.66
C PHE A 21 -1.59 -3.23 -7.54
N ALA A 22 -1.79 -4.36 -6.86
CA ALA A 22 -3.10 -4.96 -6.67
C ALA A 22 -3.38 -5.23 -5.18
N ALA A 23 -4.54 -4.82 -4.69
CA ALA A 23 -4.98 -5.05 -3.31
C ALA A 23 -6.45 -5.47 -3.26
N GLY A 24 -6.85 -6.20 -2.22
CA GLY A 24 -8.22 -6.69 -2.05
C GLY A 24 -8.50 -7.94 -2.88
N ASP A 25 -9.76 -8.14 -3.24
CA ASP A 25 -10.25 -9.38 -3.85
C ASP A 25 -9.73 -9.64 -5.28
N ILE A 26 -9.19 -8.59 -5.93
CA ILE A 26 -8.57 -8.68 -7.25
C ILE A 26 -7.15 -9.26 -7.19
N ALA A 27 -6.46 -9.14 -6.06
CA ALA A 27 -5.09 -9.63 -5.88
C ALA A 27 -5.08 -11.12 -5.54
N THR A 28 -4.11 -11.86 -6.07
CA THR A 28 -3.85 -13.26 -5.70
C THR A 28 -2.37 -13.54 -5.54
N TYR A 29 -2.04 -14.22 -4.46
CA TYR A 29 -0.70 -14.69 -4.08
C TYR A 29 -0.86 -15.85 -3.08
N PRO A 30 0.20 -16.62 -2.77
CA PRO A 30 0.10 -17.77 -1.87
C PRO A 30 -0.54 -17.41 -0.53
N ALA A 31 -1.52 -18.23 -0.10
CA ALA A 31 -2.25 -18.05 1.16
C ALA A 31 -3.09 -16.75 1.29
N LYS A 32 -3.43 -16.08 0.19
CA LYS A 32 -4.35 -14.92 0.17
C LYS A 32 -5.76 -15.32 0.60
N PHE A 33 -6.24 -14.73 1.70
CA PHE A 33 -7.65 -14.74 2.09
C PHE A 33 -8.37 -13.47 1.60
N LYS A 34 -9.59 -13.66 1.07
CA LYS A 34 -10.46 -12.59 0.56
C LYS A 34 -11.35 -12.04 1.68
N LEU A 35 -10.73 -11.23 2.54
CA LEU A 35 -11.37 -10.58 3.67
C LEU A 35 -11.16 -9.07 3.57
N ILE A 36 -12.17 -8.31 4.03
CA ILE A 36 -12.10 -6.84 4.10
C ILE A 36 -10.88 -6.39 4.92
N ALA A 37 -10.63 -7.05 6.07
CA ALA A 37 -9.49 -6.75 6.93
C ALA A 37 -8.15 -6.92 6.18
N ASN A 38 -8.01 -7.99 5.40
CA ASN A 38 -6.82 -8.22 4.59
C ASN A 38 -6.68 -7.17 3.48
N GLY A 39 -7.77 -6.86 2.77
CA GLY A 39 -7.77 -5.82 1.73
C GLY A 39 -7.37 -4.44 2.25
N ALA A 40 -7.79 -4.09 3.47
CA ALA A 40 -7.40 -2.84 4.11
C ALA A 40 -5.89 -2.81 4.42
N GLY A 41 -5.33 -3.87 4.99
CA GLY A 41 -3.88 -3.97 5.23
C GLY A 41 -3.07 -3.96 3.94
N GLU A 42 -3.55 -4.63 2.90
CA GLU A 42 -2.92 -4.64 1.58
C GLU A 42 -2.91 -3.27 0.92
N ALA A 43 -4.00 -2.51 1.03
CA ALA A 43 -4.03 -1.17 0.46
C ALA A 43 -2.91 -0.28 1.05
N VAL A 44 -2.64 -0.40 2.36
CA VAL A 44 -1.52 0.31 3.01
C VAL A 44 -0.18 -0.13 2.43
N THR A 45 0.07 -1.44 2.34
CA THR A 45 1.32 -1.98 1.79
C THR A 45 1.53 -1.56 0.33
N ALA A 46 0.50 -1.73 -0.52
CA ALA A 46 0.55 -1.39 -1.94
C ALA A 46 0.85 0.10 -2.16
N VAL A 47 0.19 0.99 -1.41
CA VAL A 47 0.40 2.44 -1.54
C VAL A 47 1.80 2.84 -1.07
N ASN A 48 2.28 2.27 0.04
CA ASN A 48 3.63 2.52 0.55
C ASN A 48 4.71 2.14 -0.49
N HIS A 49 4.57 0.98 -1.13
CA HIS A 49 5.47 0.58 -2.21
C HIS A 49 5.28 1.40 -3.49
N ALA A 50 4.07 1.85 -3.80
CA ALA A 50 3.81 2.75 -4.93
C ALA A 50 4.49 4.11 -4.74
N VAL A 51 4.45 4.66 -3.51
CA VAL A 51 5.14 5.91 -3.18
C VAL A 51 6.64 5.75 -3.37
N GLN A 52 7.23 4.66 -2.85
CA GLN A 52 8.66 4.41 -3.02
C GLN A 52 9.05 4.14 -4.49
N TYR A 53 8.16 3.56 -5.28
CA TYR A 53 8.37 3.38 -6.72
C TYR A 53 8.43 4.72 -7.46
N ILE A 54 7.59 5.69 -7.06
CA ILE A 54 7.57 7.05 -7.63
C ILE A 54 8.76 7.88 -7.13
N ASP A 55 9.04 7.83 -5.84
CA ASP A 55 10.15 8.52 -5.17
C ASP A 55 10.98 7.51 -4.36
N PRO A 56 12.10 7.03 -4.92
CA PRO A 56 12.98 6.07 -4.22
C PRO A 56 13.60 6.60 -2.94
N SER A 57 13.62 7.92 -2.73
CA SER A 57 14.12 8.56 -1.51
C SER A 57 13.07 8.63 -0.39
N ALA A 58 11.80 8.39 -0.72
CA ALA A 58 10.73 8.35 0.25
C ALA A 58 10.89 7.16 1.19
N ARG A 59 10.47 7.36 2.44
CA ARG A 59 10.41 6.29 3.43
C ARG A 59 9.29 5.32 3.06
N LEU A 60 9.53 4.01 3.21
CA LEU A 60 8.54 2.99 2.91
C LEU A 60 7.29 3.12 3.80
N ASP A 61 7.44 3.37 5.10
CA ASP A 61 6.30 3.62 5.97
C ASP A 61 5.93 5.12 6.01
N ALA A 62 4.63 5.40 5.85
CA ALA A 62 4.12 6.76 6.01
C ALA A 62 4.29 7.31 7.44
N GLY A 63 4.44 6.43 8.45
CA GLY A 63 4.53 6.78 9.87
C GLY A 63 3.19 6.73 10.58
N HIS A 64 3.21 7.02 11.88
CA HIS A 64 2.03 6.95 12.72
C HIS A 64 1.15 8.19 12.49
N SER A 65 -0.12 7.97 12.14
CA SER A 65 -1.05 9.04 11.77
C SER A 65 -1.19 10.09 12.87
N THR A 66 -1.23 9.70 14.14
CA THR A 66 -1.32 10.62 15.29
C THR A 66 -0.17 11.63 15.30
N THR A 67 1.07 11.17 15.19
CA THR A 67 2.26 12.04 15.17
C THR A 67 2.27 12.97 13.96
N ILE A 68 1.85 12.47 12.79
CA ILE A 68 1.81 13.26 11.56
C ILE A 68 0.76 14.36 11.67
N MET A 69 -0.44 14.05 12.16
CA MET A 69 -1.52 15.03 12.28
C MET A 69 -1.18 16.11 13.30
N GLU A 70 -0.65 15.76 14.49
CA GLU A 70 -0.19 16.73 15.47
C GLU A 70 0.86 17.71 14.89
N LYS A 71 1.81 17.21 14.11
CA LYS A 71 2.83 18.04 13.46
C LYS A 71 2.21 18.98 12.43
N ARG A 72 1.25 18.49 11.63
CA ARG A 72 0.55 19.30 10.62
C ARG A 72 -0.26 20.41 11.26
N GLU A 73 -1.00 20.12 12.33
CA GLU A 73 -1.78 21.11 13.08
C GLU A 73 -0.90 22.21 13.68
N LYS A 74 0.21 21.84 14.33
CA LYS A 74 1.18 22.82 14.87
C LYS A 74 1.80 23.70 13.79
N THR A 75 2.07 23.12 12.62
CA THR A 75 2.63 23.88 11.49
C THR A 75 1.59 24.85 10.91
N ALA A 76 0.33 24.44 10.81
CA ALA A 76 -0.75 25.28 10.31
C ALA A 76 -1.10 26.43 11.25
N ALA A 77 -0.96 26.25 12.57
CA ALA A 77 -1.20 27.30 13.57
C ALA A 77 -0.06 28.33 13.68
N ALA A 78 1.10 28.06 13.07
CA ALA A 78 2.28 28.93 13.08
C ALA A 78 2.38 29.83 11.82
N VAL A 79 1.38 29.77 10.93
CA VAL A 79 1.23 30.59 9.72
C VAL A 79 0.07 31.56 9.93
#